data_AF-A0A958YZC0-F1
#
_entry.id   AF-A0A958YZC0-F1
#
_cell.length_a   1.000
_cell.length_b   1.000
_cell.length_c   1.000
_cell.angle_alpha   90.00
_cell.angle_beta   90.00
_cell.angle_gamma   90.00
#
_symmetry.space_group_name_H-M   'P 1'
#
loop_
_entity.id
_entity.type
_entity.pdbx_description
1 polymer ?
#
loop_
_entity_poly.entity_id
_entity_poly.type
_entity_poly.pdbx_seq_one_letter_code
_entity_poly.pdbx_strand_id
1 'polypeptide(L)'
;MKHIGLNFFLLVIAILFFGSCNERESTIMVGEDWINTSTKVLFLDTITARSSTFKFDSLAVTNPERLLIGAYTDPILGLVRSKAYVQFSNSDEEFEEYDTEQYNLLDNAVYDSINLILKYDNYVYNDTIPSQRINVHEVLEDIEPKEDSDFYNTTSFETDLTPLGSLTFNPKPIKTDSISIRIDDDFGKKIFNKILNNEINNQEELLEIFKGVLISPEDSNTVILGFSTDSSLRIYYTLNS
;
A
#
# COMPACT_ATOMS: atom_id res chain seq x y z
N MET A 1 -7.94 -25.00 -104.03
CA MET A 1 -7.28 -25.37 -102.76
C MET A 1 -7.04 -24.16 -101.83
N LYS A 2 -7.96 -23.16 -101.75
CA LYS A 2 -7.79 -21.97 -100.87
C LYS A 2 -8.73 -21.92 -99.65
N HIS A 3 -9.80 -22.74 -99.61
CA HIS A 3 -10.77 -22.72 -98.49
C HIS A 3 -10.44 -23.69 -97.33
N ILE A 4 -9.56 -24.68 -97.55
CA ILE A 4 -9.19 -25.66 -96.50
C ILE A 4 -8.28 -25.03 -95.42
N GLY A 5 -7.38 -24.13 -95.81
CA GLY A 5 -6.45 -23.46 -94.89
C GLY A 5 -7.12 -22.43 -93.99
N LEU A 6 -8.16 -21.76 -94.48
CA LEU A 6 -8.91 -20.75 -93.72
C LEU A 6 -9.75 -21.38 -92.61
N ASN A 7 -10.37 -22.54 -92.88
CA ASN A 7 -11.12 -23.30 -91.88
C ASN A 7 -10.20 -23.91 -90.80
N PHE A 8 -8.99 -24.35 -91.18
CA PHE A 8 -8.00 -24.82 -90.21
C PHE A 8 -7.51 -23.68 -89.30
N PHE A 9 -7.29 -22.49 -89.87
CA PHE A 9 -6.87 -21.31 -89.12
C PHE A 9 -7.97 -20.81 -88.15
N LEU A 10 -9.24 -20.84 -88.56
CA LEU A 10 -10.38 -20.52 -87.70
C LEU A 10 -10.55 -21.53 -86.54
N LEU A 11 -10.26 -22.81 -86.77
CA LEU A 11 -10.34 -23.85 -85.76
C LEU A 11 -9.23 -23.71 -84.70
N VAL A 12 -8.03 -23.30 -85.10
CA VAL A 12 -6.91 -23.00 -84.18
C VAL A 12 -7.21 -21.77 -83.32
N ILE A 13 -7.81 -20.72 -83.91
CA ILE A 13 -8.25 -19.52 -83.17
C ILE A 13 -9.38 -19.86 -82.18
N ALA A 14 -10.33 -20.72 -82.56
CA ALA A 14 -11.40 -21.13 -81.65
C ALA A 14 -10.87 -21.89 -80.43
N ILE A 15 -9.85 -22.73 -80.59
CA ILE A 15 -9.20 -23.46 -79.48
C ILE A 15 -8.48 -22.50 -78.52
N LEU A 16 -7.91 -21.41 -79.03
CA LEU A 16 -7.25 -20.38 -78.21
C LEU A 16 -8.24 -19.58 -77.35
N PHE A 17 -9.51 -19.46 -77.75
CA PHE A 17 -10.54 -18.76 -76.96
C PHE A 17 -11.18 -19.61 -75.84
N PHE A 18 -11.04 -20.93 -75.85
CA PHE A 18 -11.54 -21.80 -74.76
C PHE A 18 -10.49 -22.08 -73.66
N GLY A 19 -9.27 -21.54 -73.79
CA GLY A 19 -8.19 -21.66 -72.81
C GLY A 19 -8.19 -20.58 -71.71
N SER A 20 -9.34 -20.06 -71.28
CA SER A 20 -9.40 -19.14 -70.13
C SER A 20 -9.31 -19.93 -68.83
N CYS A 21 -8.12 -20.02 -68.26
CA CYS A 21 -7.92 -20.50 -66.89
C CYS A 21 -8.31 -19.37 -65.93
N ASN A 22 -9.43 -19.51 -65.21
CA ASN A 22 -9.67 -18.66 -64.04
C ASN A 22 -8.60 -19.01 -63.00
N GLU A 23 -7.72 -18.06 -62.68
CA GLU A 23 -6.94 -18.11 -61.46
C GLU A 23 -7.93 -18.22 -60.30
N ARG A 24 -8.02 -19.43 -59.73
CA ARG A 24 -8.65 -19.61 -58.44
C ARG A 24 -7.69 -18.96 -57.46
N GLU A 25 -8.15 -17.90 -56.82
CA GLU A 25 -7.49 -17.24 -55.70
C GLU A 25 -7.09 -18.33 -54.69
N SER A 26 -5.83 -18.77 -54.76
CA SER A 26 -5.27 -19.68 -53.78
C SER A 26 -5.01 -18.83 -52.55
N THR A 27 -5.88 -18.97 -51.56
CA THR A 27 -5.58 -18.54 -50.20
C THR A 27 -4.34 -19.32 -49.78
N ILE A 28 -3.17 -18.69 -49.89
CA ILE A 28 -1.91 -19.27 -49.44
C ILE A 28 -1.99 -19.31 -47.91
N MET A 29 -2.37 -20.47 -47.36
CA MET A 29 -2.16 -20.76 -45.96
C MET A 29 -0.67 -21.06 -45.79
N VAL A 30 0.01 -20.20 -45.04
CA VAL A 30 1.46 -20.29 -44.78
C VAL A 30 1.77 -21.63 -44.10
N GLY A 31 2.59 -22.48 -44.74
CA GLY A 31 3.25 -23.62 -44.07
C GLY A 31 3.08 -25.01 -44.68
N GLU A 32 2.36 -25.20 -45.78
CA GLU A 32 2.09 -26.57 -46.29
C GLU A 32 3.22 -27.19 -47.15
N ASP A 33 4.16 -26.41 -47.68
CA ASP A 33 5.10 -26.93 -48.70
C ASP A 33 6.34 -27.66 -48.12
N TRP A 34 6.44 -27.81 -46.79
CA TRP A 34 7.65 -28.30 -46.10
C TRP A 34 7.45 -29.49 -45.16
N ILE A 35 6.26 -30.11 -45.10
CA ILE A 35 5.99 -31.20 -44.15
C ILE A 35 5.47 -32.45 -44.87
N ASN A 36 6.39 -33.21 -45.46
CA ASN A 36 6.10 -34.51 -46.07
C ASN A 36 6.27 -35.66 -45.05
N THR A 37 5.62 -35.52 -43.90
CA THR A 37 5.51 -36.55 -42.86
C THR A 37 4.12 -36.52 -42.30
N SER A 38 3.55 -37.71 -42.03
CA SER A 38 2.21 -37.94 -41.49
C SER A 38 1.99 -37.21 -40.17
N THR A 39 1.73 -35.92 -40.26
CA THR A 39 1.63 -35.01 -39.13
C THR A 39 0.16 -34.82 -38.84
N LYS A 40 -0.29 -35.38 -37.72
CA LYS A 40 -1.65 -35.20 -37.24
C LYS A 40 -1.75 -33.80 -36.64
N VAL A 41 -2.27 -32.86 -37.41
CA VAL A 41 -2.54 -31.49 -36.95
C VAL A 41 -3.73 -31.57 -35.98
N LEU A 42 -3.48 -31.32 -34.71
CA LEU A 42 -4.51 -31.19 -33.67
C LEU A 42 -4.73 -29.70 -33.44
N PHE A 43 -5.88 -29.18 -33.89
CA PHE A 43 -6.34 -27.85 -33.53
C PHE A 43 -6.90 -27.88 -32.10
N LEU A 44 -6.31 -27.10 -31.20
CA LEU A 44 -6.82 -26.85 -29.85
C LEU A 44 -7.57 -25.50 -29.88
N ASP A 45 -8.90 -25.53 -29.91
CA ASP A 45 -9.76 -24.35 -30.14
C ASP A 45 -10.14 -23.60 -28.85
N THR A 46 -9.90 -24.18 -27.66
CA THR A 46 -10.23 -23.49 -26.41
C THR A 46 -9.31 -23.91 -25.29
N ILE A 47 -8.37 -23.04 -24.95
CA ILE A 47 -7.63 -23.14 -23.69
C ILE A 47 -8.47 -22.42 -22.63
N THR A 48 -9.24 -23.18 -21.85
CA THR A 48 -9.93 -22.61 -20.68
C THR A 48 -8.92 -22.45 -19.54
N ALA A 49 -8.32 -21.27 -19.43
CA ALA A 49 -7.50 -20.91 -18.28
C ALA A 49 -8.39 -20.77 -17.04
N ARG A 50 -8.34 -21.75 -16.13
CA ARG A 50 -8.96 -21.63 -14.81
C ARG A 50 -8.00 -20.85 -13.91
N SER A 51 -8.21 -19.54 -13.82
CA SER A 51 -7.55 -18.71 -12.81
C SER A 51 -8.36 -18.80 -11.51
N SER A 52 -7.68 -19.11 -10.40
CA SER A 52 -8.22 -18.97 -9.06
C SER A 52 -7.32 -18.03 -8.27
N THR A 53 -7.91 -17.10 -7.53
CA THR A 53 -7.18 -16.26 -6.59
C THR A 53 -6.84 -17.11 -5.37
N PHE A 54 -5.55 -17.35 -5.13
CA PHE A 54 -5.10 -17.95 -3.88
C PHE A 54 -5.01 -16.84 -2.84
N LYS A 55 -5.70 -16.98 -1.71
CA LYS A 55 -5.52 -16.05 -0.58
C LYS A 55 -4.10 -16.26 -0.07
N PHE A 56 -3.24 -15.25 -0.20
CA PHE A 56 -1.93 -15.29 0.45
C PHE A 56 -2.16 -15.56 1.94
N ASP A 57 -1.52 -16.62 2.44
CA ASP A 57 -1.61 -17.05 3.83
C ASP A 57 -0.80 -16.06 4.65
N SER A 58 -1.45 -14.97 5.07
CA SER A 58 -0.87 -13.79 5.71
C SER A 58 0.23 -13.06 4.92
N LEU A 59 0.35 -11.76 5.13
CA LEU A 59 1.44 -10.95 4.57
C LEU A 59 2.27 -10.39 5.73
N ALA A 60 3.58 -10.61 5.69
CA ALA A 60 4.50 -10.01 6.65
C ALA A 60 4.48 -8.49 6.52
N VAL A 61 4.35 -7.80 7.65
CA VAL A 61 4.24 -6.33 7.78
C VAL A 61 5.12 -5.82 8.93
N THR A 62 6.16 -6.57 9.29
CA THR A 62 7.18 -6.17 10.25
C THR A 62 7.94 -4.94 9.74
N ASN A 63 8.12 -3.93 10.59
CA ASN A 63 8.95 -2.74 10.34
C ASN A 63 8.86 -2.18 8.91
N PRO A 64 7.66 -1.80 8.44
CA PRO A 64 7.51 -1.29 7.09
C PRO A 64 8.22 0.06 6.95
N GLU A 65 8.80 0.35 5.78
CA GLU A 65 9.41 1.65 5.46
C GLU A 65 8.40 2.82 5.47
N ARG A 66 7.10 2.51 5.57
CA ARG A 66 6.01 3.48 5.63
C ARG A 66 4.84 2.98 6.44
N LEU A 67 4.12 3.93 7.03
CA LEU A 67 2.86 3.69 7.71
C LEU A 67 1.72 3.94 6.73
N LEU A 68 0.99 2.88 6.36
CA LEU A 68 -0.23 3.00 5.56
C LEU A 68 -1.43 3.11 6.48
N ILE A 69 -2.18 4.20 6.36
CA ILE A 69 -3.35 4.47 7.21
C ILE A 69 -4.48 4.98 6.32
N GLY A 70 -5.65 4.36 6.42
CA GLY A 70 -6.81 4.77 5.64
C GLY A 70 -7.79 3.64 5.37
N ALA A 71 -8.94 4.01 4.83
CA ALA A 71 -9.93 3.05 4.34
C ALA A 71 -10.44 3.48 2.98
N TYR A 72 -10.93 2.51 2.20
CA TYR A 72 -11.76 2.77 1.04
C TYR A 72 -12.64 1.55 0.75
N THR A 73 -13.71 1.76 -0.02
CA THR A 73 -14.56 0.66 -0.49
C THR A 73 -14.19 0.31 -1.93
N ASP A 74 -13.65 -0.88 -2.14
CA ASP A 74 -13.40 -1.44 -3.46
C ASP A 74 -14.67 -2.13 -4.01
N PRO A 75 -15.02 -1.98 -5.30
CA PRO A 75 -16.19 -2.63 -5.88
C PRO A 75 -16.18 -4.16 -5.84
N ILE A 76 -15.02 -4.79 -5.75
CA ILE A 76 -14.83 -6.25 -5.78
C ILE A 76 -14.50 -6.78 -4.38
N LEU A 77 -13.57 -6.14 -3.67
CA LEU A 77 -13.07 -6.60 -2.37
C LEU A 77 -13.92 -6.09 -1.18
N GLY A 78 -14.77 -5.10 -1.39
CA GLY A 78 -15.52 -4.44 -0.32
C GLY A 78 -14.65 -3.46 0.47
N LEU A 79 -14.94 -3.31 1.77
CA LEU A 79 -14.24 -2.37 2.64
C LEU A 79 -12.79 -2.83 2.90
N VAL A 80 -11.83 -2.08 2.37
CA VAL A 80 -10.40 -2.24 2.61
C VAL A 80 -9.96 -1.23 3.65
N ARG A 81 -9.23 -1.68 4.67
CA ARG A 81 -8.74 -0.85 5.76
C ARG A 81 -7.28 -1.14 6.05
N SER A 82 -6.53 -0.08 6.30
CA SER A 82 -5.14 -0.13 6.73
C SER A 82 -5.01 0.68 8.02
N LYS A 83 -4.38 0.05 9.02
CA LYS A 83 -4.15 0.58 10.37
C LYS A 83 -2.73 0.20 10.78
N ALA A 84 -2.11 1.02 11.61
CA ALA A 84 -0.73 0.81 12.05
C ALA A 84 -0.65 0.76 13.57
N TYR A 85 0.04 -0.24 14.10
CA TYR A 85 0.54 -0.22 15.47
C TYR A 85 1.95 0.34 15.44
N VAL A 86 2.25 1.32 16.30
CA VAL A 86 3.55 1.96 16.34
C VAL A 86 4.06 2.06 17.76
N GLN A 87 5.35 1.81 17.93
CA GLN A 87 6.09 2.11 19.14
C GLN A 87 6.95 3.34 18.88
N PHE A 88 7.11 4.19 19.89
CA PHE A 88 7.97 5.35 19.78
C PHE A 88 9.27 5.06 20.50
N SER A 89 10.37 5.49 19.89
CA SER A 89 11.67 5.56 20.54
C SER A 89 12.08 7.01 20.73
N ASN A 90 12.97 7.26 21.69
CA ASN A 90 13.65 8.54 21.75
C ASN A 90 14.43 8.75 20.44
N SER A 91 14.43 9.97 19.90
CA SER A 91 15.21 10.28 18.70
C SER A 91 16.65 10.55 19.13
N ASP A 92 17.58 9.68 18.76
CA ASP A 92 19.02 9.84 18.97
C ASP A 92 19.65 10.93 18.06
N GLU A 93 18.86 11.90 17.57
CA GLU A 93 19.36 12.98 16.73
C GLU A 93 20.23 13.96 17.54
N GLU A 94 21.51 13.60 17.66
CA GLU A 94 22.65 14.43 17.29
C GLU A 94 22.73 15.82 17.96
N PHE A 95 22.57 15.89 19.28
CA PHE A 95 23.25 16.92 20.07
C PHE A 95 24.63 16.38 20.50
N GLU A 96 25.58 16.34 19.56
CA GLU A 96 26.94 15.78 19.70
C GLU A 96 27.82 16.39 20.82
N GLU A 97 27.31 17.24 21.70
CA GLU A 97 28.12 17.88 22.74
C GLU A 97 27.81 17.42 24.17
N TYR A 98 26.69 16.71 24.38
CA TYR A 98 26.38 16.09 25.67
C TYR A 98 25.80 14.69 25.47
N ASP A 99 26.54 13.68 25.93
CA ASP A 99 26.16 12.29 26.15
C ASP A 99 24.81 12.20 26.90
N THR A 100 23.69 12.36 26.18
CA THR A 100 22.34 12.49 26.75
C THR A 100 21.37 11.60 26.00
N GLU A 101 21.61 10.29 26.08
CA GLU A 101 20.60 9.25 25.86
C GLU A 101 19.49 9.28 26.95
N GLN A 102 19.05 10.46 27.40
CA GLN A 102 18.24 10.56 28.61
C GLN A 102 16.99 11.40 28.40
N TYR A 103 15.87 10.78 28.74
CA TYR A 103 14.61 11.44 29.03
C TYR A 103 14.80 12.37 30.23
N ASN A 104 15.37 13.55 30.01
CA ASN A 104 15.70 14.50 31.07
C ASN A 104 14.93 15.81 30.87
N LEU A 105 14.12 16.15 31.87
CA LEU A 105 13.39 17.42 31.94
C LEU A 105 13.96 18.24 33.09
N LEU A 106 14.05 19.55 32.90
CA LEU A 106 14.41 20.46 33.99
C LEU A 106 13.31 20.43 35.07
N ASP A 107 13.68 20.49 36.35
CA ASP A 107 12.75 20.46 37.49
C ASP A 107 11.65 21.54 37.43
N ASN A 108 11.89 22.64 36.71
CA ASN A 108 10.94 23.74 36.53
C ASN A 108 10.13 23.63 35.21
N ALA A 109 10.21 22.51 34.51
CA ALA A 109 9.42 22.26 33.31
C ALA A 109 7.95 22.00 33.68
N VAL A 110 7.06 22.64 32.93
CA VAL A 110 5.61 22.54 33.09
C VAL A 110 4.99 22.07 31.80
N TYR A 111 4.29 20.93 31.85
CA TYR A 111 3.56 20.36 30.73
C TYR A 111 2.57 21.37 30.12
N ASP A 112 2.55 21.46 28.79
CA ASP A 112 1.59 22.24 28.02
C ASP A 112 0.69 21.35 27.15
N SER A 113 1.29 20.53 26.28
CA SER A 113 0.52 19.69 25.37
C SER A 113 1.28 18.50 24.81
N ILE A 114 0.56 17.54 24.23
CA ILE A 114 1.14 16.44 23.46
C ILE A 114 0.45 16.29 22.11
N ASN A 115 1.23 16.16 21.04
CA ASN A 115 0.70 15.96 19.69
C ASN A 115 1.43 14.82 18.99
N LEU A 116 0.67 13.97 18.30
CA LEU A 116 1.21 13.04 17.31
C LEU A 116 1.33 13.76 15.97
N ILE A 117 2.55 13.85 15.43
CA ILE A 117 2.87 14.49 14.17
C ILE A 117 3.17 13.40 13.16
N LEU A 118 2.27 13.22 12.18
CA LEU A 118 2.44 12.27 11.09
C LEU A 118 2.91 13.01 9.84
N LYS A 119 4.14 12.73 9.39
CA LYS A 119 4.71 13.31 8.16
C LYS A 119 4.25 12.52 6.95
N TYR A 120 3.75 13.19 5.92
CA TYR A 120 3.38 12.52 4.68
C TYR A 120 4.63 11.99 3.95
N ASP A 121 4.54 10.77 3.41
CA ASP A 121 5.57 10.21 2.51
C ASP A 121 5.19 10.39 1.01
N ASN A 122 4.12 11.15 0.75
CA ASN A 122 3.47 11.39 -0.54
C ASN A 122 2.78 10.18 -1.19
N TYR A 123 2.67 9.04 -0.52
CA TYR A 123 1.85 7.94 -1.01
C TYR A 123 0.36 8.23 -0.81
N VAL A 124 -0.39 8.05 -1.89
CA VAL A 124 -1.84 8.24 -1.93
C VAL A 124 -2.46 7.17 -2.80
N TYR A 125 -3.51 6.55 -2.28
CA TYR A 125 -4.33 5.62 -3.05
C TYR A 125 -5.81 5.95 -2.87
N ASN A 126 -6.52 6.12 -4.00
CA ASN A 126 -7.94 6.49 -4.12
C ASN A 126 -8.25 8.00 -3.93
N ASP A 127 -9.41 8.36 -3.38
CA ASP A 127 -9.98 9.72 -3.46
C ASP A 127 -9.68 10.57 -2.22
N THR A 128 -8.93 11.65 -2.41
CA THR A 128 -8.52 12.62 -1.38
C THR A 128 -9.48 13.80 -1.22
N ILE A 129 -10.51 13.94 -2.05
CA ILE A 129 -11.46 15.05 -1.98
C ILE A 129 -12.29 14.99 -0.69
N PRO A 130 -12.86 13.83 -0.29
CA PRO A 130 -13.63 13.71 0.94
C PRO A 130 -12.78 13.95 2.19
N SER A 131 -13.44 14.41 3.26
CA SER A 131 -12.81 14.50 4.56
C SER A 131 -12.53 13.10 5.10
N GLN A 132 -11.36 12.91 5.72
CA GLN A 132 -10.93 11.67 6.35
C GLN A 132 -10.88 11.88 7.86
N ARG A 133 -11.13 10.81 8.61
CA ARG A 133 -10.94 10.78 10.06
C ARG A 133 -9.96 9.69 10.48
N ILE A 134 -9.01 10.05 11.34
CA ILE A 134 -8.04 9.14 11.96
C ILE A 134 -8.21 9.23 13.48
N ASN A 135 -8.14 8.08 14.13
CA ASN A 135 -8.21 7.92 15.57
C ASN A 135 -6.93 7.25 16.08
N VAL A 136 -6.47 7.68 17.26
CA VAL A 136 -5.29 7.14 17.94
C VAL A 136 -5.76 6.50 19.24
N HIS A 137 -5.39 5.25 19.49
CA HIS A 137 -5.75 4.51 20.70
C HIS A 137 -4.48 4.00 21.38
N GLU A 138 -4.50 3.91 22.72
CA GLU A 138 -3.42 3.29 23.50
C GLU A 138 -3.42 1.77 23.26
N VAL A 139 -2.23 1.18 23.11
CA VAL A 139 -2.06 -0.29 23.10
C VAL A 139 -1.82 -0.76 24.53
N LEU A 140 -2.57 -1.78 24.96
CA LEU A 140 -2.63 -2.22 26.36
C LEU A 140 -1.77 -3.46 26.64
N GLU A 141 -1.38 -4.19 25.60
CA GLU A 141 -0.49 -5.36 25.68
C GLU A 141 0.83 -5.14 24.92
N ASP A 142 1.83 -5.97 25.19
CA ASP A 142 3.15 -5.79 24.59
C ASP A 142 3.10 -6.11 23.10
N ILE A 143 3.71 -5.25 22.28
CA ILE A 143 3.76 -5.43 20.82
C ILE A 143 4.89 -6.41 20.52
N GLU A 144 4.60 -7.68 20.74
CA GLU A 144 5.51 -8.79 20.48
C GLU A 144 4.89 -9.77 19.50
N PRO A 145 5.69 -10.35 18.61
CA PRO A 145 5.18 -11.40 17.74
C PRO A 145 4.85 -12.67 18.55
N LYS A 146 3.79 -13.38 18.13
CA LYS A 146 3.27 -14.56 18.88
C LYS A 146 4.05 -15.85 18.67
N GLU A 147 4.68 -16.05 17.50
CA GLU A 147 5.32 -17.32 17.15
C GLU A 147 6.69 -17.11 16.47
N ASP A 148 6.72 -16.36 15.37
CA ASP A 148 7.91 -16.04 14.58
C ASP A 148 8.32 -14.58 14.79
N SER A 149 9.56 -14.16 14.55
CA SER A 149 10.04 -12.77 14.70
C SER A 149 9.32 -11.70 13.84
N ASP A 150 8.23 -12.06 13.17
CA ASP A 150 7.50 -11.25 12.21
C ASP A 150 6.06 -10.94 12.63
N PHE A 151 5.61 -9.74 12.26
CA PHE A 151 4.22 -9.34 12.32
C PHE A 151 3.52 -9.60 10.99
N TYR A 152 2.25 -9.99 11.05
CA TYR A 152 1.45 -10.25 9.88
C TYR A 152 0.23 -9.31 9.82
N ASN A 153 -0.35 -9.13 8.64
CA ASN A 153 -1.56 -8.34 8.45
C ASN A 153 -2.81 -8.86 9.21
N THR A 154 -2.71 -10.06 9.78
CA THR A 154 -3.70 -10.69 10.67
C THR A 154 -3.39 -10.47 12.16
N THR A 155 -2.21 -9.94 12.50
CA THR A 155 -1.82 -9.64 13.88
C THR A 155 -2.59 -8.44 14.42
N SER A 156 -3.03 -8.54 15.67
CA SER A 156 -3.74 -7.48 16.38
C SER A 156 -3.39 -7.51 17.85
N PHE A 157 -3.41 -6.33 18.46
CA PHE A 157 -3.17 -6.13 19.89
C PHE A 157 -4.40 -5.55 20.59
N GLU A 158 -4.52 -5.80 21.89
CA GLU A 158 -5.49 -5.17 22.76
C GLU A 158 -5.25 -3.66 22.83
N THR A 159 -6.32 -2.88 22.67
CA THR A 159 -6.28 -1.41 22.63
C THR A 159 -7.42 -0.85 23.44
N ASP A 160 -7.21 0.36 23.99
CA ASP A 160 -8.30 1.08 24.64
C ASP A 160 -9.41 1.40 23.62
N LEU A 161 -10.66 1.34 24.07
CA LEU A 161 -11.83 1.68 23.26
C LEU A 161 -12.00 3.20 23.11
N THR A 162 -11.47 3.96 24.06
CA THR A 162 -11.48 5.42 24.07
C THR A 162 -10.25 5.91 23.31
N PRO A 163 -10.41 6.71 22.24
CA PRO A 163 -9.26 7.25 21.54
C PRO A 163 -8.53 8.27 22.42
N LEU A 164 -7.21 8.17 22.46
CA LEU A 164 -6.31 9.21 22.98
C LEU A 164 -6.40 10.50 22.17
N GLY A 165 -6.74 10.40 20.88
CA GLY A 165 -6.86 11.57 20.01
C GLY A 165 -7.59 11.24 18.72
N SER A 166 -8.13 12.26 18.06
CA SER A 166 -8.77 12.12 16.76
C SER A 166 -8.54 13.37 15.92
N LEU A 167 -8.43 13.19 14.61
CA LEU A 167 -8.34 14.28 13.65
C LEU A 167 -9.24 14.03 12.45
N THR A 168 -10.02 15.03 12.09
CA THR A 168 -10.77 15.07 10.83
C THR A 168 -10.13 16.11 9.92
N PHE A 169 -9.76 15.72 8.70
CA PHE A 169 -9.01 16.58 7.79
C PHE A 169 -9.28 16.24 6.32
N ASN A 170 -9.00 17.20 5.43
CA ASN A 170 -8.93 16.95 3.99
C ASN A 170 -7.47 16.70 3.60
N PRO A 171 -7.12 15.51 3.08
CA PRO A 171 -5.75 15.16 2.74
C PRO A 171 -5.16 16.12 1.69
N LYS A 172 -3.99 16.67 1.98
CA LYS A 172 -3.23 17.50 1.04
C LYS A 172 -1.74 17.10 1.01
N PRO A 173 -1.42 15.83 0.74
CA PRO A 173 -0.06 15.28 0.92
C PRO A 173 1.02 15.99 0.09
N ILE A 174 0.65 16.58 -1.06
CA ILE A 174 1.61 17.32 -1.91
C ILE A 174 1.87 18.75 -1.40
N LYS A 175 0.90 19.36 -0.69
CA LYS A 175 0.97 20.77 -0.28
C LYS A 175 1.32 20.95 1.20
N THR A 176 1.00 19.97 2.01
CA THR A 176 1.21 19.95 3.46
C THR A 176 2.20 18.84 3.75
N ASP A 177 3.18 19.12 4.58
CA ASP A 177 4.24 18.19 4.98
C ASP A 177 3.77 17.16 6.01
N SER A 178 2.85 17.54 6.90
CA SER A 178 2.43 16.74 8.04
C SER A 178 0.99 17.03 8.49
N ILE A 179 0.43 16.10 9.25
CA ILE A 179 -0.77 16.33 10.06
C ILE A 179 -0.41 16.22 11.53
N SER A 180 -1.11 17.00 12.37
CA SER A 180 -0.93 16.99 13.81
C SER A 180 -2.23 16.60 14.50
N ILE A 181 -2.17 15.56 15.31
CA ILE A 181 -3.29 15.02 16.07
C ILE A 181 -3.05 15.36 17.54
N ARG A 182 -3.94 16.15 18.14
CA ARG A 182 -3.90 16.43 19.58
C ARG A 182 -4.19 15.15 20.34
N ILE A 183 -3.32 14.84 21.29
CA ILE A 183 -3.46 13.70 22.20
C ILE A 183 -3.98 14.21 23.54
N ASP A 184 -4.69 13.35 24.26
CA ASP A 184 -5.27 13.60 25.57
C ASP A 184 -4.22 14.12 26.56
N ASP A 185 -4.58 15.18 27.27
CA ASP A 185 -3.66 15.88 28.16
C ASP A 185 -3.35 15.06 29.43
N ASP A 186 -4.25 14.20 29.88
CA ASP A 186 -4.00 13.37 31.05
C ASP A 186 -3.02 12.24 30.71
N PHE A 187 -3.13 11.67 29.52
CA PHE A 187 -2.10 10.79 28.96
C PHE A 187 -0.75 11.50 28.82
N GLY A 188 -0.73 12.72 28.26
CA GLY A 188 0.50 13.51 28.14
C GLY A 188 1.16 13.83 29.47
N LYS A 189 0.38 14.26 30.47
CA LYS A 189 0.86 14.51 31.83
C LYS A 189 1.39 13.25 32.51
N LYS A 190 0.75 12.09 32.29
CA LYS A 190 1.22 10.79 32.82
C LYS A 190 2.65 10.52 32.35
N ILE A 191 2.92 10.63 31.05
CA ILE A 191 4.27 10.43 30.51
C ILE A 191 5.23 11.51 31.02
N PHE A 192 4.83 12.78 30.92
CA PHE A 192 5.66 13.92 31.33
C PHE A 192 6.11 13.82 32.80
N ASN A 193 5.18 13.52 33.72
CA ASN A 193 5.49 13.41 35.14
C ASN A 193 6.41 12.22 35.43
N LYS A 194 6.26 11.11 34.70
CA LYS A 194 7.13 9.95 34.85
C LYS A 194 8.56 10.23 34.39
N ILE A 195 8.71 10.99 33.30
CA ILE A 195 10.02 11.50 32.89
C ILE A 195 10.59 12.44 33.96
N LEU A 196 9.80 13.43 34.42
CA LEU A 196 10.24 14.40 35.42
C LEU A 196 10.66 13.75 36.76
N ASN A 197 10.01 12.65 37.14
CA ASN A 197 10.31 11.91 38.36
C ASN A 197 11.46 10.91 38.20
N ASN A 198 12.13 10.86 37.04
CA ASN A 198 13.13 9.85 36.68
C ASN A 198 12.60 8.40 36.76
N GLU A 199 11.32 8.19 36.42
CA GLU A 199 10.71 6.85 36.25
C GLU A 199 10.81 6.33 34.82
N ILE A 200 11.08 7.20 33.85
CA ILE A 200 11.39 6.86 32.45
C ILE A 200 12.72 7.51 32.14
N ASN A 201 13.77 6.70 31.99
CA ASN A 201 15.13 7.15 31.71
C ASN A 201 15.72 6.51 30.45
N ASN A 202 15.10 5.44 29.95
CA ASN A 202 15.53 4.71 28.76
C ASN A 202 14.33 4.13 28.00
N GLN A 203 14.61 3.50 26.86
CA GLN A 203 13.59 2.93 25.99
C GLN A 203 12.80 1.78 26.62
N GLU A 204 13.44 0.93 27.41
CA GLU A 204 12.80 -0.22 28.06
C GLU A 204 11.76 0.27 29.07
N GLU A 205 12.12 1.22 29.93
CA GLU A 205 11.22 1.86 30.90
C GLU A 205 10.07 2.60 30.22
N LEU A 206 10.31 3.27 29.07
CA LEU A 206 9.24 3.86 28.30
C LEU A 206 8.23 2.79 27.84
N LEU A 207 8.70 1.69 27.27
CA LEU A 207 7.84 0.65 26.71
C LEU A 207 7.08 -0.13 27.79
N GLU A 208 7.63 -0.27 29.00
CA GLU A 208 6.90 -0.84 30.14
C GLU A 208 5.66 -0.02 30.52
N ILE A 209 5.77 1.31 30.42
CA ILE A 209 4.70 2.25 30.78
C ILE A 209 3.77 2.56 29.60
N PHE A 210 4.32 2.59 28.40
CA PHE A 210 3.68 2.99 27.17
C PHE A 210 4.08 2.06 26.02
N LYS A 211 3.22 1.07 25.78
CA LYS A 211 3.50 -0.05 24.87
C LYS A 211 3.39 0.32 23.39
N GLY A 212 2.77 1.46 23.08
CA GLY A 212 2.59 1.98 21.73
C GLY A 212 1.19 2.53 21.49
N VAL A 213 0.90 2.91 20.25
CA VAL A 213 -0.43 3.35 19.82
C VAL A 213 -0.91 2.63 18.57
N LEU A 214 -2.22 2.45 18.49
CA LEU A 214 -2.92 2.09 17.26
C LEU A 214 -3.41 3.36 16.57
N ILE A 215 -2.98 3.57 15.34
CA ILE A 215 -3.50 4.61 14.45
C ILE A 215 -4.45 3.94 13.44
N SER A 216 -5.73 4.30 13.51
CA SER A 216 -6.78 3.68 12.70
C SER A 216 -7.67 4.70 11.99
N PRO A 217 -8.11 4.39 10.76
CA PRO A 217 -9.08 5.21 10.02
C PRO A 217 -10.51 4.93 10.49
N GLU A 218 -11.44 5.81 10.12
CA GLU A 218 -12.86 5.44 10.08
C GLU A 218 -13.20 4.63 8.82
N ASP A 219 -14.20 3.75 8.93
CA ASP A 219 -14.69 2.94 7.81
C ASP A 219 -15.30 3.79 6.66
N SER A 220 -15.70 5.02 6.96
CA SER A 220 -16.22 6.01 5.99
C SER A 220 -15.15 6.71 5.17
N ASN A 221 -13.86 6.51 5.50
CA ASN A 221 -12.74 7.07 4.75
C ASN A 221 -12.71 6.54 3.31
N THR A 222 -12.07 7.31 2.43
CA THR A 222 -12.05 7.06 0.98
C THR A 222 -10.65 6.97 0.39
N VAL A 223 -9.60 7.06 1.22
CA VAL A 223 -8.21 7.08 0.78
C VAL A 223 -7.32 6.26 1.71
N ILE A 224 -6.26 5.66 1.17
CA ILE A 224 -5.08 5.22 1.93
C ILE A 224 -3.98 6.27 1.76
N LEU A 225 -3.44 6.75 2.87
CA LEU A 225 -2.33 7.68 2.92
C LEU A 225 -1.10 6.98 3.47
N GLY A 226 0.06 7.30 2.92
CA GLY A 226 1.34 6.91 3.50
C GLY A 226 1.92 8.03 4.38
N PHE A 227 2.49 7.61 5.50
CA PHE A 227 3.21 8.46 6.43
C PHE A 227 4.62 7.89 6.66
N SER A 228 5.60 8.78 6.81
CA SER A 228 6.99 8.41 7.10
C SER A 228 7.12 7.84 8.51
N THR A 229 8.06 6.90 8.68
CA THR A 229 8.50 6.41 10.00
C THR A 229 9.19 7.50 10.82
N ASP A 230 9.62 8.61 10.21
CA ASP A 230 10.18 9.80 10.91
C ASP A 230 9.09 10.68 11.57
N SER A 231 7.87 10.17 11.67
CA SER A 231 6.77 10.76 12.42
C SER A 231 7.07 10.71 13.92
N SER A 232 6.54 11.65 14.69
CA SER A 232 6.94 11.81 16.11
C SER A 232 5.76 12.07 17.03
N LEU A 233 5.86 11.56 18.26
CA LEU A 233 5.04 11.99 19.37
C LEU A 233 5.80 13.12 20.10
N ARG A 234 5.25 14.33 20.12
CA ARG A 234 5.93 15.51 20.65
C ARG A 234 5.20 16.07 21.86
N ILE A 235 5.92 16.16 22.98
CA ILE A 235 5.48 16.85 24.19
C ILE A 235 6.01 18.29 24.16
N TYR A 236 5.12 19.25 24.42
CA TYR A 236 5.44 20.66 24.58
C TYR A 236 5.37 21.01 26.07
N TYR A 237 6.33 21.82 26.51
CA TYR A 237 6.40 22.30 27.89
C TYR A 237 6.99 23.71 27.94
N THR A 238 6.73 24.42 29.03
CA THR A 238 7.31 25.74 29.32
C THR A 238 8.16 25.67 30.58
N LEU A 239 9.21 26.48 30.65
CA LEU A 239 10.01 26.62 31.86
C LEU A 239 9.45 27.73 32.73
N ASN A 240 9.09 27.41 33.97
CA ASN A 240 8.73 28.44 34.95
C ASN A 240 10.00 29.05 35.55
N SER A 241 10.07 30.38 35.53
CA SER A 241 11.16 31.17 36.14
C SER A 241 11.03 31.28 37.65
#